data_AF-A0A1V3Q520-F1
#
_entry.id   AF-A0A1V3Q520-F1
#
_cell.length_a   1.000
_cell.length_b   1.000
_cell.length_c   1.000
_cell.angle_alpha   90.00
_cell.angle_beta   90.00
_cell.angle_gamma   90.00
#
_symmetry.space_group_name_H-M   'P 1'
#
loop_
_entity.id
_entity.type
_entity.pdbx_description
1 polymer ?
#
loop_
_entity_poly.entity_id
_entity_poly.type
_entity_poly.pdbx_seq_one_letter_code
_entity_poly.pdbx_strand_id
1 'polypeptide(L)'
;MAETPLYDITGGNAKLLNVLPSKGKVAVLVDPGKHMFMANDMGVHVLSADVQAGKRYYVLSRFIAYVGYQLRPIRNAGPSEYGINNPKFKTWLGETKVMGMTAAGESLYSNASAVSKLKAAGLDRWERLSQDEREQLTLNSGDYIDE
;
A
#
# COMPACT_ATOMS: atom_id res chain seq x y z
N MET A 1 11.34 -11.84 -10.63
CA MET A 1 10.90 -11.46 -9.28
C MET A 1 9.63 -10.65 -9.45
N ALA A 2 8.61 -10.84 -8.61
CA ALA A 2 7.39 -10.05 -8.70
C ALA A 2 7.65 -8.62 -8.20
N GLU A 3 7.18 -7.63 -8.95
CA GLU A 3 7.32 -6.20 -8.66
C GLU A 3 5.91 -5.62 -8.51
N THR A 4 5.67 -4.96 -7.38
CA THR A 4 4.38 -4.37 -7.06
C THR A 4 4.47 -2.85 -7.22
N PRO A 5 4.07 -2.27 -8.36
CA PRO A 5 3.96 -0.82 -8.51
C PRO A 5 2.92 -0.26 -7.54
N LEU A 6 3.30 0.80 -6.84
CA LEU A 6 2.49 1.53 -5.87
C LEU A 6 2.17 2.91 -6.42
N TYR A 7 0.89 3.25 -6.41
CA TYR A 7 0.38 4.53 -6.90
C TYR A 7 -0.39 5.26 -5.80
N ASP A 8 -0.29 6.58 -5.81
CA ASP A 8 -1.28 7.46 -5.20
C ASP A 8 -2.37 7.72 -6.22
N ILE A 9 -3.60 7.36 -5.91
CA ILE A 9 -4.76 7.55 -6.78
C ILE A 9 -5.72 8.60 -6.22
N THR A 10 -5.30 9.35 -5.20
CA THR A 10 -6.07 10.44 -4.59
C THR A 10 -6.43 11.48 -5.65
N GLY A 11 -7.72 11.80 -5.75
CA GLY A 11 -8.22 12.78 -6.73
C GLY A 11 -8.26 12.26 -8.18
N GLY A 12 -7.71 13.04 -9.12
CA GLY A 12 -7.87 12.85 -10.57
C GLY A 12 -6.95 11.78 -11.17
N ASN A 13 -5.66 12.10 -11.35
CA ASN A 13 -4.70 11.21 -12.01
C ASN A 13 -3.95 10.35 -11.00
N ALA A 14 -3.71 9.08 -11.37
CA ALA A 14 -2.84 8.21 -10.60
C ALA A 14 -1.37 8.63 -10.77
N LYS A 15 -0.65 8.73 -9.66
CA LYS A 15 0.78 9.06 -9.60
C LYS A 15 1.55 7.82 -9.14
N LEU A 16 2.49 7.35 -9.95
CA LEU A 16 3.40 6.28 -9.52
C LEU A 16 4.30 6.82 -8.39
N LEU A 17 4.28 6.14 -7.24
CA LEU A 17 5.08 6.48 -6.07
C LEU A 17 6.38 5.69 -6.03
N ASN A 18 6.29 4.38 -6.23
CA ASN A 18 7.43 3.48 -6.24
C ASN A 18 7.07 2.13 -6.86
N VAL A 19 8.06 1.26 -7.03
CA VAL A 19 7.88 -0.14 -7.41
C VAL A 19 8.50 -0.99 -6.31
N LEU A 20 7.68 -1.76 -5.59
CA LEU A 20 8.14 -2.60 -4.48
C LEU A 20 8.60 -3.96 -5.02
N PRO A 21 9.90 -4.31 -4.92
CA PRO A 21 10.34 -5.66 -5.19
C PRO A 21 10.07 -6.56 -3.98
N SER A 22 10.12 -7.88 -4.19
CA SER A 22 10.16 -8.85 -3.10
C SER A 22 11.31 -8.53 -2.12
N LYS A 23 11.00 -8.59 -0.80
CA LYS A 23 11.92 -8.20 0.29
C LYS A 23 12.43 -6.75 0.22
N GLY A 24 11.76 -5.87 -0.53
CA GLY A 24 11.99 -4.43 -0.52
C GLY A 24 11.05 -3.70 0.44
N LYS A 25 11.45 -2.49 0.84
CA LYS A 25 10.60 -1.47 1.46
C LYS A 25 10.92 -0.11 0.85
N VAL A 26 9.93 0.77 0.83
CA VAL A 26 10.03 2.11 0.27
C VAL A 26 9.47 3.11 1.28
N ALA A 27 10.06 4.30 1.34
CA ALA A 27 9.49 5.42 2.08
C ALA A 27 8.68 6.28 1.10
N VAL A 28 7.41 6.52 1.42
CA VAL A 28 6.52 7.39 0.65
C VAL A 28 6.19 8.59 1.51
N LEU A 29 6.52 9.79 1.01
CA LEU A 29 6.14 11.04 1.64
C LEU A 29 4.84 11.52 0.99
N VAL A 30 3.85 11.81 1.84
CA VAL A 30 2.55 12.37 1.44
C VAL A 30 2.17 13.49 2.40
N ASP A 31 1.33 14.41 1.91
CA ASP A 31 0.76 15.45 2.76
C ASP A 31 -0.18 14.85 3.82
N PRO A 32 -0.41 15.52 4.97
CA PRO A 32 -1.38 15.06 5.95
C PRO A 32 -2.80 14.99 5.37
N GLY A 33 -3.60 14.03 5.83
CA GLY A 33 -5.00 13.85 5.45
C GLY A 33 -5.28 12.53 4.74
N LYS A 34 -6.36 12.52 3.96
CA LYS A 34 -6.89 11.32 3.32
C LYS A 34 -6.21 11.02 1.99
N HIS A 35 -5.81 9.77 1.80
CA HIS A 35 -5.23 9.24 0.58
C HIS A 35 -5.88 7.93 0.17
N MET A 36 -5.79 7.64 -1.12
CA MET A 36 -6.10 6.32 -1.66
C MET A 36 -4.88 5.81 -2.40
N PHE A 37 -4.35 4.68 -1.95
CA PHE A 37 -3.21 4.01 -2.59
C PHE A 37 -3.68 2.81 -3.38
N MET A 38 -3.02 2.56 -4.50
CA MET A 38 -3.26 1.41 -5.36
C MET A 38 -1.98 0.61 -5.56
N ALA A 39 -2.07 -0.71 -5.43
CA ALA A 39 -1.05 -1.64 -5.86
C ALA A 39 -1.60 -2.54 -6.97
N ASN A 40 -0.74 -2.92 -7.93
CA ASN A 40 -1.12 -3.83 -9.00
C ASN A 40 -0.07 -4.92 -9.19
N ASP A 41 -0.30 -6.10 -8.62
CA ASP A 41 0.49 -7.29 -8.87
C ASP A 41 -0.37 -8.54 -8.65
N MET A 42 -0.63 -9.26 -9.74
CA MET A 42 -1.60 -10.37 -9.80
C MET A 42 -3.00 -9.97 -9.32
N GLY A 43 -3.38 -8.71 -9.54
CA GLY A 43 -4.66 -8.12 -9.14
C GLY A 43 -4.50 -6.65 -8.75
N VAL A 44 -5.58 -5.88 -8.84
CA VAL A 44 -5.61 -4.49 -8.34
C VAL A 44 -6.14 -4.48 -6.92
N HIS A 45 -5.39 -3.82 -6.04
CA HIS A 45 -5.73 -3.64 -4.65
C HIS A 45 -5.68 -2.16 -4.28
N VAL A 46 -6.67 -1.70 -3.52
CA VAL A 46 -6.78 -0.32 -3.04
C VAL A 46 -6.72 -0.30 -1.53
N LEU A 47 -6.06 0.70 -0.97
CA LEU A 47 -5.99 0.97 0.46
C LEU A 47 -6.37 2.44 0.69
N SER A 48 -7.33 2.67 1.58
CA SER A 48 -7.63 4.01 2.08
C SER A 48 -6.66 4.33 3.23
N ALA A 49 -6.19 5.56 3.30
CA ALA A 49 -5.33 6.01 4.38
C ALA A 49 -5.79 7.38 4.88
N ASP A 50 -5.66 7.60 6.18
CA ASP A 50 -5.72 8.92 6.80
C ASP A 50 -4.44 9.08 7.63
N VAL A 51 -3.60 10.07 7.31
CA VAL A 51 -2.27 10.21 7.90
C VAL A 51 -2.05 11.59 8.51
N GLN A 52 -1.31 11.63 9.61
CA GLN A 52 -1.00 12.87 10.34
C GLN A 52 0.38 13.43 10.00
N ALA A 53 0.54 14.74 10.12
CA ALA A 53 1.82 15.42 9.93
C ALA A 53 2.88 14.88 10.89
N GLY A 54 4.08 14.61 10.36
CA GLY A 54 5.23 14.16 11.14
C GLY A 54 5.11 12.74 11.72
N LYS A 55 4.07 11.99 11.36
CA LYS A 55 3.86 10.61 11.82
C LYS A 55 4.32 9.58 10.79
N ARG A 56 4.72 8.41 11.29
CA ARG A 56 5.14 7.28 10.45
C ARG A 56 4.10 6.17 10.51
N TYR A 57 3.77 5.63 9.34
CA TYR A 57 2.83 4.52 9.17
C TYR A 57 3.49 3.41 8.38
N TYR A 58 3.02 2.18 8.58
CA TYR A 58 3.52 1.01 7.86
C TYR A 58 2.37 0.29 7.16
N VAL A 59 2.64 -0.12 5.92
CA VAL A 59 1.75 -0.95 5.11
C VAL A 59 2.56 -2.13 4.61
N LEU A 60 2.08 -3.33 4.88
CA LEU A 60 2.70 -4.56 4.38
C LEU A 60 2.11 -4.88 3.01
N SER A 61 2.96 -5.04 1.99
CA SER A 61 2.58 -5.72 0.75
C SER A 61 2.72 -7.22 0.95
N ARG A 62 1.60 -7.96 0.90
CA ARG A 62 1.58 -9.42 1.14
C ARG A 62 0.87 -10.14 0.01
N PHE A 63 1.52 -11.18 -0.52
CA PHE A 63 0.86 -12.11 -1.43
C PHE A 63 -0.13 -12.99 -0.67
N ILE A 64 -1.37 -13.05 -1.18
CA ILE A 64 -2.41 -13.95 -0.72
C ILE A 64 -2.79 -14.86 -1.89
N ALA A 65 -2.69 -16.18 -1.68
CA ALA A 65 -3.00 -17.16 -2.71
C ALA A 65 -4.39 -16.91 -3.30
N TYR A 66 -4.50 -17.00 -4.63
CA TYR A 66 -5.72 -16.75 -5.42
C TYR A 66 -6.26 -15.30 -5.40
N VAL A 67 -5.67 -14.39 -4.61
CA VAL A 67 -6.09 -12.98 -4.56
C VAL A 67 -5.00 -12.01 -5.03
N GLY A 68 -3.73 -12.43 -5.02
CA GLY A 68 -2.59 -11.61 -5.42
C GLY A 68 -2.02 -10.79 -4.28
N TYR A 69 -1.24 -9.75 -4.60
CA TYR A 69 -0.68 -8.87 -3.59
C TYR A 69 -1.72 -7.92 -3.02
N GLN A 70 -1.70 -7.77 -1.70
CA GLN A 70 -2.57 -6.88 -0.96
C GLN A 70 -1.76 -5.91 -0.12
N LEU A 71 -2.25 -4.67 -0.04
CA LEU A 71 -1.75 -3.67 0.89
C LEU A 71 -2.50 -3.83 2.22
N ARG A 72 -1.76 -4.18 3.28
CA ARG A 72 -2.31 -4.41 4.61
C ARG A 72 -1.77 -3.38 5.60
N PRO A 73 -2.61 -2.48 6.15
CA PRO A 73 -2.21 -1.55 7.20
C PRO A 73 -1.62 -2.30 8.40
N ILE A 74 -0.49 -1.84 8.93
CA ILE A 74 0.02 -2.28 10.22
C ILE A 74 -0.64 -1.45 11.31
N ARG A 75 -1.35 -2.13 12.21
CA ARG A 75 -2.05 -1.53 13.35
C ARG A 75 -1.09 -1.31 14.52
N ASN A 76 -1.22 -0.17 15.19
CA ASN A 76 -0.44 0.10 16.40
C ASN A 76 -1.07 -0.50 17.68
N ALA A 77 -2.33 -0.91 17.62
CA ALA A 77 -3.06 -1.49 18.75
C ALA A 77 -4.02 -2.60 18.31
N GLY A 78 -4.52 -3.35 19.31
CA GLY A 78 -5.52 -4.40 19.13
C GLY A 78 -4.97 -5.75 18.64
N PRO A 79 -5.81 -6.79 18.66
CA PRO A 79 -5.47 -8.11 18.12
C PRO A 79 -5.58 -8.09 16.60
N SER A 80 -4.47 -7.90 15.90
CA SER A 80 -4.39 -7.97 14.43
C SER A 80 -3.20 -8.82 14.00
N GLU A 81 -3.39 -9.69 13.00
CA GLU A 81 -2.28 -10.37 12.34
C GLU A 81 -1.32 -9.34 11.69
N TYR A 82 -1.84 -8.17 11.33
CA TYR A 82 -1.09 -7.04 10.80
C TYR A 82 -0.96 -5.97 11.88
N GLY A 83 -0.31 -6.29 12.99
CA GLY A 83 -0.11 -5.37 14.11
C GLY A 83 1.33 -5.37 14.61
N ILE A 84 1.74 -4.30 15.29
CA ILE A 84 3.10 -4.16 15.83
C ILE A 84 3.45 -5.22 16.89
N ASN A 85 2.43 -5.76 17.56
CA ASN A 85 2.57 -6.83 18.54
C ASN A 85 2.76 -8.21 17.89
N ASN A 86 2.62 -8.32 16.57
CA ASN A 86 2.97 -9.56 15.87
C ASN A 86 4.50 -9.75 15.92
N PRO A 87 5.01 -10.89 16.42
CA PRO A 87 6.45 -11.14 16.49
C PRO A 87 7.15 -11.05 15.13
N LYS A 88 6.42 -11.26 14.02
CA LYS A 88 6.94 -11.14 12.66
C LYS A 88 7.17 -9.69 12.21
N PHE A 89 6.60 -8.68 12.89
CA PHE A 89 6.75 -7.29 12.50
C PHE A 89 8.22 -6.85 12.49
N LYS A 90 8.98 -7.19 13.54
CA LYS A 90 10.42 -6.93 13.62
C LYS A 90 11.20 -7.65 12.51
N THR A 91 10.80 -8.87 12.16
CA THR A 91 11.39 -9.63 11.06
C THR A 91 11.12 -8.95 9.72
N TRP A 92 9.89 -8.51 9.44
CA TRP A 92 9.58 -7.79 8.20
C TRP A 92 10.40 -6.51 8.06
N LEU A 93 10.58 -5.75 9.14
CA LEU A 93 11.42 -4.55 9.14
C LEU A 93 12.91 -4.88 8.94
N GLY A 94 13.42 -5.91 9.62
CA GLY A 94 14.85 -6.27 9.58
C GLY A 94 15.28 -6.96 8.28
N GLU A 95 14.40 -7.76 7.67
CA GLU A 95 14.73 -8.53 6.46
C GLU A 95 14.45 -7.76 5.16
N THR A 96 13.76 -6.63 5.23
CA THR A 96 13.51 -5.77 4.06
C THR A 96 14.58 -4.71 3.88
N LYS A 97 14.97 -4.48 2.62
CA LYS A 97 15.95 -3.45 2.24
C LYS A 97 15.24 -2.21 1.70
N VAL A 98 15.76 -1.03 2.03
CA VAL A 98 15.26 0.21 1.45
C VAL A 98 15.59 0.22 -0.04
N MET A 99 14.58 0.44 -0.86
CA MET A 99 14.69 0.52 -2.32
C MET A 99 14.25 1.89 -2.81
N GLY A 100 14.94 2.39 -3.84
CA GLY A 100 14.53 3.57 -4.59
C GLY A 100 13.80 3.19 -5.88
N MET A 101 13.07 4.15 -6.44
CA MET A 101 12.56 4.02 -7.81
C MET A 101 13.72 3.85 -8.78
N THR A 102 13.57 2.97 -9.77
CA THR A 102 14.52 2.82 -10.88
C THR A 102 13.91 3.36 -12.17
N ALA A 103 14.74 3.86 -13.10
CA ALA A 103 14.26 4.32 -14.41
C ALA A 103 13.55 3.22 -15.19
N ALA A 104 13.97 1.96 -15.04
CA ALA A 104 13.32 0.81 -15.66
C ALA A 104 11.90 0.59 -15.09
N GLY A 105 11.75 0.62 -13.76
CA GLY A 105 10.45 0.51 -13.11
C GLY A 105 9.52 1.68 -13.47
N GLU A 106 10.03 2.90 -13.47
CA GLU A 106 9.27 4.08 -13.88
C GLU A 106 8.77 3.93 -15.33
N SER A 107 9.64 3.57 -16.27
CA SER A 107 9.26 3.40 -17.67
C SER A 107 8.24 2.27 -17.89
N LEU A 108 8.32 1.19 -17.11
CA LEU A 108 7.44 0.03 -17.26
C LEU A 108 6.04 0.29 -16.72
N TYR A 109 5.93 1.06 -15.61
CA TYR A 109 4.70 1.19 -14.84
C TYR A 109 4.02 2.57 -14.96
N SER A 110 4.58 3.53 -15.72
CA SER A 110 4.01 4.89 -15.84
C SER A 110 3.05 5.09 -17.02
N ASN A 111 2.62 4.03 -17.72
CA ASN A 111 1.68 4.18 -18.83
C ASN A 111 0.30 4.68 -18.36
N ALA A 112 -0.01 5.95 -18.62
CA ALA A 112 -1.22 6.60 -18.09
C ALA A 112 -2.54 5.92 -18.46
N SER A 113 -2.68 5.39 -19.69
CA SER A 113 -3.90 4.70 -20.11
C SER A 113 -4.09 3.38 -19.37
N ALA A 114 -3.02 2.58 -19.23
CA ALA A 114 -3.06 1.35 -18.46
C ALA A 114 -3.36 1.62 -16.98
N VAL A 115 -2.67 2.60 -16.37
CA VAL A 115 -2.86 2.96 -14.97
C VAL A 115 -4.27 3.50 -14.71
N SER A 116 -4.84 4.29 -15.62
CA SER A 116 -6.22 4.78 -15.50
C SER A 116 -7.24 3.63 -15.46
N LYS A 117 -7.07 2.61 -16.32
CA LYS A 117 -7.92 1.41 -16.30
C LYS A 117 -7.80 0.63 -14.99
N LEU A 118 -6.57 0.48 -14.48
CA LEU A 118 -6.32 -0.18 -13.19
C LEU A 118 -6.98 0.60 -12.04
N LYS A 119 -6.83 1.93 -12.02
CA LYS A 119 -7.48 2.80 -11.03
C LYS A 119 -9.00 2.61 -11.05
N ALA A 120 -9.63 2.65 -12.22
CA ALA A 120 -11.07 2.46 -12.35
C ALA A 120 -11.52 1.10 -11.80
N ALA A 121 -10.83 0.02 -12.18
CA ALA A 121 -11.13 -1.32 -11.67
C ALA A 121 -10.91 -1.45 -10.15
N GLY A 122 -9.87 -0.81 -9.62
CA GLY A 122 -9.58 -0.78 -8.19
C GLY A 122 -10.66 -0.06 -7.38
N LEU A 123 -11.12 1.10 -7.85
CA LEU A 123 -12.17 1.88 -7.20
C LEU A 123 -13.53 1.17 -7.27
N ASP A 124 -13.88 0.61 -8.42
CA ASP A 124 -15.10 -0.19 -8.61
C ASP A 124 -15.11 -1.43 -7.67
N ARG A 125 -13.95 -2.08 -7.48
CA ARG A 125 -13.80 -3.13 -6.46
C ARG A 125 -13.97 -2.59 -5.04
N TRP A 126 -13.35 -1.46 -4.72
CA TRP A 126 -13.42 -0.82 -3.42
C TRP A 126 -14.87 -0.48 -3.02
N GLU A 127 -15.65 0.01 -3.96
CA GLU A 127 -17.08 0.34 -3.76
C GLU A 127 -17.92 -0.89 -3.42
N ARG A 128 -17.55 -2.07 -3.92
CA ARG A 128 -18.24 -3.33 -3.59
C ARG A 128 -17.83 -3.98 -2.27
N LEU A 129 -16.76 -3.52 -1.65
CA LEU A 129 -16.33 -4.07 -0.36
C LEU A 129 -17.39 -3.81 0.72
N SER A 130 -17.61 -4.80 1.56
CA SER A 130 -18.35 -4.63 2.82
C SER A 130 -17.64 -3.64 3.75
N GLN A 131 -18.35 -3.16 4.77
CA GLN A 131 -17.76 -2.26 5.75
C GLN A 131 -16.52 -2.89 6.43
N ASP A 132 -16.63 -4.13 6.89
CA ASP A 132 -15.54 -4.85 7.55
C ASP A 132 -14.31 -5.00 6.63
N GLU A 133 -14.52 -5.31 5.36
CA GLU A 133 -13.44 -5.40 4.38
C GLU A 133 -12.78 -4.03 4.15
N ARG A 134 -13.56 -2.95 4.06
CA ARG A 134 -13.01 -1.59 3.95
C ARG A 134 -12.22 -1.21 5.19
N GLU A 135 -12.71 -1.54 6.38
CA GLU A 135 -12.01 -1.28 7.64
C GLU A 135 -10.66 -2.01 7.68
N GLN A 136 -10.62 -3.27 7.26
CA GLN A 136 -9.37 -4.03 7.14
C GLN A 136 -8.36 -3.40 6.16
N LEU A 137 -8.86 -2.69 5.14
CA LEU A 137 -8.06 -2.03 4.10
C LEU A 137 -7.98 -0.51 4.27
N THR A 138 -8.31 -0.01 5.46
CA THR A 138 -8.16 1.40 5.83
C THR A 138 -7.05 1.55 6.85
N LEU A 139 -5.99 2.28 6.51
CA LEU A 139 -4.98 2.75 7.45
C LEU A 139 -5.53 3.97 8.18
N ASN A 140 -5.76 3.85 9.49
CA ASN A 140 -6.37 4.91 10.28
C ASN A 140 -5.31 5.92 10.73
N SER A 141 -5.73 7.16 10.97
CA SER A 141 -4.85 8.21 11.48
C SER A 141 -4.19 7.86 12.80
N GLY A 142 -4.84 7.02 13.62
CA GLY A 142 -4.31 6.48 14.87
C GLY A 142 -3.32 5.34 14.72
N ASP A 143 -3.12 4.73 13.53
CA ASP A 143 -2.22 3.58 13.33
C ASP A 143 -0.74 3.96 13.26
N TYR A 144 -0.37 5.20 13.58
CA TYR A 144 1.02 5.63 13.55
C TYR A 144 1.86 4.86 14.57
N ILE A 145 3.15 4.72 14.24
CA ILE A 145 4.16 4.16 15.13
C ILE A 145 5.14 5.28 15.44
N ASP A 146 5.20 5.66 16.71
CA ASP A 146 6.26 6.54 17.23
C ASP A 146 7.53 5.71 17.38
N GLU A 147 8.63 6.15 16.76
CA GLU A 147 9.97 5.57 16.93
C GLU A 147 10.78 6.36 17.96
#